data_AF-A0A662CRU0-F1
#
_entry.id   AF-A0A662CRU0-F1
#
_cell.length_a   1.000
_cell.length_b   1.000
_cell.length_c   1.000
_cell.angle_alpha   90.00
_cell.angle_beta   90.00
_cell.angle_gamma   90.00
#
_symmetry.space_group_name_H-M   'P 1'
#
loop_
_entity.id
_entity.type
_entity.pdbx_description
1 polymer ?
#
loop_
_entity_poly.entity_id
_entity_poly.type
_entity_poly.pdbx_seq_one_letter_code
_entity_poly.pdbx_strand_id
1 'polypeptide(L)'
;MLNDQLVVEEKGIYSIEKFLIARRLMYWQVYLHRTVVASEQVLVLMLKRAQTLTSGGEKLFATPALAYFLQAQKQVSLEQFSLLDDDDILASAKVWCNNSDRVLSMLANGVINRKLFSVELDKQSFSADRVAEIRGRVREHLNMSPREAEYLVVSDSISNYAYSDMDDRITIMDKHGNTRDIAEASDILNISVLSKTVRKYFLCYPRFIKEKE
;
A
#
# COMPACT_ATOMS: atom_id res chain seq x y z
N MET A 1 -11.58 25.51 22.27
CA MET A 1 -11.55 24.24 23.03
C MET A 1 -12.62 24.30 24.09
N LEU A 2 -13.29 23.19 24.36
CA LEU A 2 -14.25 23.04 25.45
C LEU A 2 -13.88 21.76 26.21
N ASN A 3 -13.77 21.81 27.54
CA ASN A 3 -13.37 20.67 28.38
C ASN A 3 -12.10 19.96 27.87
N ASP A 4 -11.08 20.74 27.50
CA ASP A 4 -9.81 20.25 26.94
C ASP A 4 -9.93 19.45 25.63
N GLN A 5 -11.05 19.60 24.92
CA GLN A 5 -11.27 19.03 23.60
C GLN A 5 -11.37 20.12 22.52
N LEU A 6 -10.84 19.83 21.34
CA LEU A 6 -11.06 20.64 20.15
C LEU A 6 -12.53 20.51 19.72
N VAL A 7 -13.20 21.65 19.56
CA VAL A 7 -14.59 21.73 19.10
C VAL A 7 -14.67 22.72 17.95
N VAL A 8 -15.58 22.48 17.03
CA VAL A 8 -15.84 23.35 15.87
C VAL A 8 -17.15 24.09 16.11
N GLU A 9 -17.18 25.40 15.90
CA GLU A 9 -18.43 26.16 15.99
C GLU A 9 -19.42 25.71 14.92
N GLU A 10 -20.71 25.73 15.24
CA GLU A 10 -21.82 25.32 14.36
C GLU A 10 -21.78 25.96 12.96
N LYS A 11 -21.35 27.21 12.85
CA LYS A 11 -21.17 27.90 11.55
C LYS A 11 -20.15 27.22 10.62
N GLY A 12 -19.29 26.35 11.16
CA GLY A 12 -18.26 25.61 10.46
C GLY A 12 -18.69 24.24 9.93
N ILE A 13 -19.94 23.80 10.16
CA ILE A 13 -20.43 22.47 9.74
C ILE A 13 -20.13 22.21 8.25
N TYR A 14 -20.47 23.14 7.36
CA TYR A 14 -20.23 22.97 5.92
C TYR A 14 -18.75 22.82 5.53
N SER A 15 -17.83 23.41 6.31
CA SER A 15 -16.39 23.24 6.10
C SER A 15 -15.93 21.84 6.51
N ILE A 16 -16.48 21.31 7.60
CA ILE A 16 -16.22 19.94 8.04
C ILE A 16 -16.79 18.92 7.05
N GLU A 17 -17.98 19.18 6.49
CA GLU A 17 -18.55 18.33 5.44
C GLU A 17 -17.64 18.24 4.22
N LYS A 18 -17.16 19.39 3.73
CA LYS A 18 -16.21 19.45 2.61
C LYS A 18 -14.92 18.70 2.93
N PHE A 19 -14.40 18.84 4.15
CA PHE A 19 -13.21 18.12 4.60
C PHE A 19 -13.42 16.60 4.55
N LEU A 20 -14.52 16.08 5.10
CA LEU A 20 -14.80 14.64 5.13
C LEU A 20 -15.00 14.06 3.72
N ILE A 21 -15.69 14.78 2.84
CA ILE A 21 -15.84 14.40 1.42
C ILE A 21 -14.47 14.38 0.73
N ALA A 22 -13.66 15.42 0.91
CA ALA A 22 -12.32 15.50 0.32
C ALA A 22 -11.41 14.36 0.82
N ARG A 23 -11.40 14.07 2.13
CA ARG A 23 -10.65 12.96 2.73
C ARG A 23 -11.06 11.63 2.10
N ARG A 24 -12.36 11.38 1.91
CA ARG A 24 -12.85 10.18 1.22
C ARG A 24 -12.39 10.09 -0.23
N LEU A 25 -12.46 11.19 -0.99
CA LEU A 25 -12.01 11.22 -2.38
C LEU A 25 -10.50 10.94 -2.49
N MET A 26 -9.68 11.49 -1.59
CA MET A 26 -8.24 11.22 -1.52
C MET A 26 -7.95 9.72 -1.34
N TYR A 27 -8.68 9.03 -0.45
CA TYR A 27 -8.54 7.58 -0.28
C TYR A 27 -8.84 6.81 -1.55
N TRP A 28 -9.88 7.18 -2.28
CA TRP A 28 -10.28 6.44 -3.48
C TRP A 28 -9.43 6.74 -4.70
N GLN A 29 -9.15 8.02 -4.94
CA GLN A 29 -8.52 8.50 -6.17
C GLN A 29 -7.00 8.49 -6.10
N VAL A 30 -6.42 8.62 -4.90
CA VAL A 30 -4.97 8.73 -4.71
C VAL A 30 -4.43 7.51 -3.99
N TYR A 31 -4.83 7.29 -2.73
CA TYR A 31 -4.20 6.25 -1.89
C TYR A 31 -4.50 4.82 -2.38
N LEU A 32 -5.74 4.53 -2.78
CA LEU A 32 -6.17 3.22 -3.29
C LEU A 32 -6.18 3.16 -4.83
N HIS A 33 -5.44 4.05 -5.48
CA HIS A 33 -5.32 4.03 -6.93
C HIS A 33 -4.54 2.78 -7.37
N ARG A 34 -5.07 2.06 -8.36
CA ARG A 34 -4.50 0.77 -8.84
C ARG A 34 -3.00 0.84 -9.15
N THR A 35 -2.52 1.96 -9.70
CA THR A 35 -1.11 2.14 -10.06
C THR A 35 -0.23 2.35 -8.83
N VAL A 36 -0.75 3.00 -7.78
CA VAL A 36 -0.03 3.17 -6.50
C VAL A 36 0.14 1.81 -5.85
N VAL A 37 -0.95 1.03 -5.77
CA VAL A 37 -0.92 -0.36 -5.28
C VAL A 37 0.07 -1.20 -6.09
N ALA A 38 0.06 -1.09 -7.43
CA ALA A 38 1.01 -1.81 -8.27
C ALA A 38 2.48 -1.47 -7.95
N SER A 39 2.81 -0.17 -7.84
CA SER A 39 4.16 0.28 -7.48
C SER A 39 4.58 -0.21 -6.10
N GLU A 40 3.70 -0.10 -5.11
CA GLU A 40 3.94 -0.56 -3.75
C GLU A 40 4.23 -2.07 -3.72
N GLN A 41 3.41 -2.88 -4.41
CA GLN A 41 3.62 -4.33 -4.45
C GLN A 41 4.96 -4.69 -5.11
N VAL A 42 5.33 -4.05 -6.21
CA VAL A 42 6.63 -4.29 -6.86
C VAL A 42 7.79 -3.94 -5.92
N LEU A 43 7.71 -2.81 -5.20
CA LEU A 43 8.72 -2.40 -4.22
C LEU A 43 8.83 -3.40 -3.05
N VAL A 44 7.70 -3.78 -2.45
CA VAL A 44 7.66 -4.73 -1.34
C VAL A 44 8.21 -6.09 -1.77
N LEU A 45 7.81 -6.59 -2.94
CA LEU A 45 8.33 -7.84 -3.49
C LEU A 45 9.85 -7.76 -3.74
N MET A 46 10.34 -6.64 -4.27
CA MET A 46 11.78 -6.43 -4.49
C MET A 46 12.57 -6.54 -3.18
N LEU A 47 12.13 -5.82 -2.14
CA LEU A 47 12.81 -5.80 -0.83
C LEU A 47 12.77 -7.17 -0.16
N LYS A 48 11.61 -7.86 -0.18
CA LYS A 48 11.50 -9.23 0.32
C LYS A 48 12.41 -10.21 -0.43
N ARG A 49 12.65 -9.98 -1.74
CA ARG A 49 13.49 -10.88 -2.55
C ARG A 49 14.94 -10.65 -2.22
N ALA A 50 15.34 -9.39 -2.11
CA ALA A 50 16.66 -9.01 -1.64
C ALA A 50 16.95 -9.61 -0.25
N GLN A 51 16.01 -9.52 0.69
CA GLN A 51 16.16 -10.14 2.01
C GLN A 51 16.30 -11.67 1.93
N THR A 52 15.50 -12.33 1.08
CA THR A 52 15.57 -13.79 0.88
C THR A 52 16.92 -14.22 0.33
N LEU A 53 17.45 -13.51 -0.67
CA LEU A 53 18.75 -13.80 -1.28
C LEU A 53 19.89 -13.55 -0.27
N THR A 54 19.89 -12.40 0.41
CA THR A 54 20.87 -12.07 1.45
C THR A 54 20.88 -13.11 2.57
N SER A 55 19.69 -13.56 3.00
CA SER A 55 19.56 -14.62 4.01
C SER A 55 20.03 -15.99 3.51
N GLY A 56 19.98 -16.22 2.18
CA GLY A 56 20.55 -17.39 1.51
C GLY A 56 22.07 -17.32 1.28
N GLY A 57 22.72 -16.22 1.69
CA GLY A 57 24.17 -16.03 1.57
C GLY A 57 24.62 -15.28 0.32
N GLU A 58 23.70 -14.84 -0.55
CA GLU A 58 24.02 -13.98 -1.69
C GLU A 58 24.50 -12.61 -1.23
N LYS A 59 25.55 -12.10 -1.87
CA LYS A 59 26.08 -10.77 -1.58
C LYS A 59 25.46 -9.75 -2.53
N LEU A 60 24.40 -9.11 -2.07
CA LEU A 60 23.77 -8.00 -2.79
C LEU A 60 24.46 -6.68 -2.45
N PHE A 61 24.60 -5.80 -3.45
CA PHE A 61 24.89 -4.41 -3.17
C PHE A 61 23.72 -3.81 -2.38
N ALA A 62 24.02 -3.18 -1.26
CA ALA A 62 23.11 -2.34 -0.50
C ALA A 62 23.96 -1.31 0.23
N THR A 63 23.43 -0.12 0.47
CA THR A 63 24.06 0.83 1.38
C THR A 63 24.15 0.23 2.78
N PRO A 64 25.08 0.67 3.64
CA PRO A 64 25.27 0.06 4.96
C PRO A 64 23.98 0.00 5.80
N ALA A 65 23.18 1.07 5.79
CA ALA A 65 21.90 1.13 6.50
C ALA A 65 20.90 0.10 5.94
N LEU A 66 20.72 0.04 4.61
CA LEU A 66 19.82 -0.94 4.02
C LEU A 66 20.32 -2.39 4.21
N ALA A 67 21.62 -2.62 4.06
CA ALA A 67 22.24 -3.92 4.26
C ALA A 67 21.97 -4.48 5.67
N TYR A 68 21.98 -3.62 6.68
CA TYR A 68 21.63 -3.97 8.05
C TYR A 68 20.22 -4.57 8.13
N PHE A 69 19.22 -3.98 7.48
CA PHE A 69 17.83 -4.48 7.50
C PHE A 69 17.58 -5.68 6.56
N LEU A 70 18.39 -5.85 5.51
CA LEU A 70 18.31 -7.03 4.64
C LEU A 70 18.83 -8.30 5.32
N GLN A 71 19.75 -8.15 6.28
CA GLN A 71 20.16 -9.23 7.17
C GLN A 71 19.11 -9.34 8.27
N ALA A 72 18.39 -10.45 8.38
CA ALA A 72 17.30 -10.61 9.34
C ALA A 72 17.76 -10.28 10.78
N GLN A 73 17.35 -9.12 11.31
CA GLN A 73 17.75 -8.65 12.64
C GLN A 73 16.76 -9.13 13.70
N LYS A 74 17.28 -9.53 14.87
CA LYS A 74 16.45 -9.87 16.04
C LYS A 74 15.87 -8.64 16.74
N GLN A 75 16.54 -7.49 16.62
CA GLN A 75 16.12 -6.21 17.20
C GLN A 75 16.38 -5.10 16.19
N VAL A 76 15.45 -4.15 16.09
CA VAL A 76 15.54 -3.00 15.20
C VAL A 76 16.43 -1.93 15.84
N SER A 77 17.51 -1.55 15.15
CA SER A 77 18.32 -0.38 15.53
C SER A 77 17.69 0.90 15.00
N LEU A 78 17.34 1.82 15.91
CA LEU A 78 16.85 3.16 15.55
C LEU A 78 17.93 4.01 14.87
N GLU A 79 19.20 3.81 15.24
CA GLU A 79 20.32 4.51 14.62
C GLU A 79 20.45 4.13 13.15
N GLN A 80 20.43 2.83 12.83
CA GLN A 80 20.46 2.36 11.43
C GLN A 80 19.21 2.79 10.66
N PHE A 81 18.04 2.78 11.31
CA PHE A 81 16.80 3.24 10.70
C PHE A 81 16.86 4.74 10.36
N SER A 82 17.44 5.56 11.23
CA SER A 82 17.55 7.01 11.03
C SER A 82 18.45 7.42 9.87
N LEU A 83 19.31 6.51 9.42
CA LEU A 83 20.19 6.70 8.27
C LEU A 83 19.57 6.25 6.95
N LEU A 84 18.39 5.62 6.99
CA LEU A 84 17.76 5.01 5.84
C LEU A 84 16.76 5.98 5.20
N ASP A 85 16.94 6.25 3.92
CA ASP A 85 16.04 7.09 3.13
C ASP A 85 15.76 6.48 1.73
N ASP A 86 15.06 7.25 0.90
CA ASP A 86 14.70 6.82 -0.44
C ASP A 86 15.93 6.58 -1.34
N ASP A 87 17.04 7.30 -1.13
CA ASP A 87 18.25 7.15 -1.93
C ASP A 87 18.93 5.82 -1.66
N ASP A 88 18.90 5.31 -0.43
CA ASP A 88 19.41 3.97 -0.10
C ASP A 88 18.69 2.88 -0.90
N ILE A 89 17.36 2.96 -0.93
CA ILE A 89 16.50 2.01 -1.65
C ILE A 89 16.73 2.15 -3.15
N LEU A 90 16.74 3.37 -3.69
CA LEU A 90 16.89 3.62 -5.12
C LEU A 90 18.29 3.30 -5.64
N ALA A 91 19.35 3.64 -4.90
CA ALA A 91 20.72 3.28 -5.26
C ALA A 91 20.89 1.76 -5.34
N SER A 92 20.35 1.05 -4.35
CA SER A 92 20.40 -0.41 -4.30
C SER A 92 19.59 -1.04 -5.44
N ALA A 93 18.37 -0.56 -5.67
CA ALA A 93 17.52 -1.01 -6.78
C ALA A 93 18.17 -0.77 -8.15
N LYS A 94 18.85 0.35 -8.37
CA LYS A 94 19.58 0.62 -9.63
C LYS A 94 20.65 -0.44 -9.91
N VAL A 95 21.37 -0.88 -8.90
CA VAL A 95 22.36 -1.97 -9.05
C VAL A 95 21.65 -3.31 -9.26
N TRP A 96 20.56 -3.56 -8.53
CA TRP A 96 19.78 -4.80 -8.64
C TRP A 96 19.12 -5.00 -10.02
N CYS A 97 18.88 -3.94 -10.79
CA CYS A 97 18.40 -4.04 -12.17
C CYS A 97 19.24 -4.99 -13.06
N ASN A 98 20.54 -5.14 -12.75
CA ASN A 98 21.47 -5.99 -13.49
C ASN A 98 21.90 -7.25 -12.70
N ASN A 99 21.17 -7.60 -11.63
CA ASN A 99 21.48 -8.78 -10.82
C ASN A 99 21.21 -10.08 -11.61
N SER A 100 21.99 -11.13 -11.32
CA SER A 100 21.82 -12.45 -11.93
C SER A 100 20.50 -13.14 -11.53
N ASP A 101 19.95 -12.82 -10.36
CA ASP A 101 18.62 -13.29 -9.95
C ASP A 101 17.55 -12.62 -10.82
N ARG A 102 16.86 -13.43 -11.62
CA ARG A 102 15.86 -12.96 -12.58
C ARG A 102 14.65 -12.30 -11.90
N VAL A 103 14.26 -12.79 -10.72
CA VAL A 103 13.13 -12.22 -9.96
C VAL A 103 13.50 -10.82 -9.45
N LEU A 104 14.64 -10.69 -8.77
CA LEU A 104 15.12 -9.44 -8.21
C LEU A 104 15.36 -8.40 -9.31
N SER A 105 16.06 -8.77 -10.39
CA SER A 105 16.32 -7.85 -11.51
C SER A 105 15.04 -7.38 -12.19
N MET A 106 14.06 -8.25 -12.39
CA MET A 106 12.77 -7.87 -12.98
C MET A 106 12.00 -6.88 -12.07
N LEU A 107 11.96 -7.13 -10.77
CA LEU A 107 11.29 -6.25 -9.81
C LEU A 107 11.99 -4.90 -9.68
N ALA A 108 13.32 -4.89 -9.60
CA ALA A 108 14.14 -3.67 -9.58
C ALA A 108 13.95 -2.83 -10.84
N ASN A 109 13.92 -3.47 -12.02
CA ASN A 109 13.54 -2.80 -13.26
C ASN A 109 12.11 -2.26 -13.23
N GLY A 110 11.19 -2.95 -12.53
CA GLY A 110 9.84 -2.47 -12.29
C GLY A 110 9.79 -1.15 -11.53
N VAL A 111 10.58 -1.04 -10.45
CA VAL A 111 10.72 0.19 -9.65
C VAL A 111 11.43 1.30 -10.45
N ILE A 112 12.64 1.04 -10.94
CA ILE A 112 13.51 2.07 -11.54
C ILE A 112 12.99 2.55 -12.91
N ASN A 113 12.54 1.63 -13.76
CA ASN A 113 12.11 1.95 -15.13
C ASN A 113 10.59 2.08 -15.26
N ARG A 114 9.86 2.13 -14.12
CA ARG A 114 8.40 2.23 -14.07
C ARG A 114 7.69 1.13 -14.89
N LYS A 115 8.29 -0.06 -14.97
CA LYS A 115 7.72 -1.26 -15.61
C LYS A 115 6.84 -2.00 -14.61
N LEU A 116 5.78 -1.31 -14.18
CA LEU A 116 4.90 -1.78 -13.12
C LEU A 116 4.13 -3.03 -13.52
N PHE A 117 3.81 -3.84 -12.51
CA PHE A 117 2.91 -4.98 -12.66
C PHE A 117 1.50 -4.53 -12.96
N SER A 118 0.69 -5.43 -13.50
CA SER A 118 -0.75 -5.23 -13.60
C SER A 118 -1.40 -5.55 -12.26
N VAL A 119 -2.36 -4.73 -11.88
CA VAL A 119 -3.19 -4.93 -10.70
C VAL A 119 -4.66 -4.90 -11.09
N GLU A 120 -5.37 -5.96 -10.73
CA GLU A 120 -6.82 -6.01 -10.70
C GLU A 120 -7.29 -5.67 -9.28
N LEU A 121 -8.39 -4.91 -9.17
CA LEU A 121 -9.00 -4.53 -7.89
C LEU A 121 -10.47 -4.93 -7.91
N ASP A 122 -10.90 -5.63 -6.87
CA ASP A 122 -12.30 -6.05 -6.70
C ASP A 122 -12.77 -5.84 -5.24
N LYS A 123 -14.08 -5.83 -5.03
CA LYS A 123 -14.71 -5.86 -3.70
C LYS A 123 -14.66 -7.25 -3.07
N GLN A 124 -14.50 -8.31 -3.86
CA GLN A 124 -14.40 -9.69 -3.39
C GLN A 124 -12.99 -10.26 -3.62
N SER A 125 -12.59 -11.23 -2.81
CA SER A 125 -11.31 -11.92 -2.99
C SER A 125 -11.29 -12.70 -4.30
N PHE A 126 -10.15 -12.67 -4.98
CA PHE A 126 -9.92 -13.49 -6.17
C PHE A 126 -9.89 -14.98 -5.80
N SER A 127 -10.47 -15.82 -6.65
CA SER A 127 -10.52 -17.27 -6.41
C SER A 127 -9.13 -17.91 -6.49
N ALA A 128 -8.93 -18.99 -5.73
CA ALA A 128 -7.67 -19.74 -5.78
C ALA A 128 -7.36 -20.26 -7.19
N ASP A 129 -8.38 -20.66 -7.94
CA ASP A 129 -8.25 -21.13 -9.33
C ASP A 129 -7.72 -20.03 -10.25
N ARG A 130 -8.23 -18.80 -10.14
CA ARG A 130 -7.75 -17.65 -10.94
C ARG A 130 -6.31 -17.31 -10.61
N VAL A 131 -5.94 -17.34 -9.33
CA VAL A 131 -4.56 -17.10 -8.89
C VAL A 131 -3.62 -18.20 -9.42
N ALA A 132 -4.05 -19.46 -9.35
CA ALA A 132 -3.28 -20.61 -9.84
C ALA A 132 -3.11 -20.57 -11.37
N GLU A 133 -4.15 -20.18 -12.11
CA GLU A 133 -4.12 -19.98 -13.57
C GLU A 133 -3.05 -18.94 -13.95
N ILE A 134 -3.06 -17.77 -13.33
CA ILE A 134 -2.09 -16.69 -13.60
C ILE A 134 -0.67 -17.14 -13.24
N ARG A 135 -0.47 -17.83 -12.10
CA ARG A 135 0.83 -18.40 -11.74
C ARG A 135 1.34 -19.39 -12.79
N GLY A 136 0.46 -20.26 -13.30
CA GLY A 136 0.76 -21.19 -14.40
C GLY A 136 1.26 -20.46 -15.64
N ARG A 137 0.53 -19.42 -16.07
CA ARG A 137 0.91 -18.59 -17.24
C ARG A 137 2.25 -17.86 -17.03
N VAL A 138 2.50 -17.31 -15.85
CA VAL A 138 3.78 -16.65 -15.51
C VAL A 138 4.93 -17.66 -15.56
N ARG A 139 4.73 -18.83 -14.95
CA ARG A 139 5.71 -19.92 -14.92
C ARG A 139 6.10 -20.35 -16.33
N GLU A 140 5.11 -20.58 -17.19
CA GLU A 140 5.33 -20.99 -18.59
C GLU A 140 6.02 -19.90 -19.41
N HIS A 141 5.57 -18.65 -19.28
CA HIS A 141 6.12 -17.56 -20.07
C HIS A 141 7.57 -17.23 -19.70
N LEU A 142 7.91 -17.28 -18.41
CA LEU A 142 9.25 -16.97 -17.95
C LEU A 142 10.15 -18.21 -17.84
N ASN A 143 9.63 -19.42 -18.02
CA ASN A 143 10.34 -20.68 -17.78
C ASN A 143 11.02 -20.71 -16.40
N MET A 144 10.24 -20.47 -15.35
CA MET A 144 10.71 -20.37 -13.97
C MET A 144 10.15 -21.50 -13.10
N SER A 145 10.71 -21.67 -11.90
CA SER A 145 10.17 -22.61 -10.93
C SER A 145 8.81 -22.15 -10.37
N PRO A 146 7.97 -23.07 -9.85
CA PRO A 146 6.72 -22.70 -9.19
C PRO A 146 6.89 -21.67 -8.08
N ARG A 147 7.96 -21.80 -7.27
CA ARG A 147 8.26 -20.87 -6.16
C ARG A 147 8.54 -19.45 -6.64
N GLU A 148 9.25 -19.30 -7.75
CA GLU A 148 9.52 -17.98 -8.32
C GLU A 148 8.27 -17.37 -8.95
N ALA A 149 7.43 -18.17 -9.60
CA ALA A 149 6.16 -17.70 -10.14
C ALA A 149 5.18 -17.26 -9.04
N GLU A 150 5.12 -18.00 -7.92
CA GLU A 150 4.36 -17.61 -6.73
C GLU A 150 4.82 -16.28 -6.16
N TYR A 151 6.12 -16.01 -6.20
CA TYR A 151 6.70 -14.76 -5.75
C TYR A 151 6.21 -13.54 -6.56
N LEU A 152 5.93 -13.73 -7.84
CA LEU A 152 5.55 -12.67 -8.77
C LEU A 152 4.03 -12.45 -8.86
N VAL A 153 3.23 -13.33 -8.26
CA VAL A 153 1.76 -13.27 -8.30
C VAL A 153 1.19 -13.21 -6.89
N VAL A 154 0.74 -12.01 -6.52
CA VAL A 154 0.25 -11.70 -5.17
C VAL A 154 -1.25 -11.43 -5.22
N SER A 155 -1.99 -12.11 -4.36
CA SER A 155 -3.40 -11.84 -4.10
C SER A 155 -3.57 -11.52 -2.62
N ASP A 156 -4.04 -10.33 -2.30
CA ASP A 156 -4.28 -9.90 -0.92
C ASP A 156 -5.39 -8.83 -0.88
N SER A 157 -5.56 -8.17 0.25
CA SER A 157 -6.52 -7.08 0.42
C SER A 157 -5.87 -5.84 1.00
N ILE A 158 -6.35 -4.69 0.54
CA ILE A 158 -6.05 -3.38 1.10
C ILE A 158 -7.33 -2.82 1.70
N SER A 159 -7.25 -2.32 2.93
CA SER A 159 -8.37 -1.71 3.63
C SER A 159 -8.01 -0.30 4.07
N ASN A 160 -8.95 0.62 3.89
CA ASN A 160 -8.82 1.96 4.45
C ASN A 160 -10.20 2.49 4.88
N TYR A 161 -10.22 3.41 5.84
CA TYR A 161 -11.44 4.06 6.32
C TYR A 161 -11.25 5.59 6.31
N ALA A 162 -12.26 6.30 5.80
CA ALA A 162 -12.20 7.76 5.70
C ALA A 162 -12.56 8.46 7.02
N TYR A 163 -13.28 7.76 7.88
CA TYR A 163 -13.74 8.21 9.19
C TYR A 163 -14.03 6.97 10.04
N SER A 164 -13.81 7.02 11.35
CA SER A 164 -14.26 6.00 12.30
C SER A 164 -14.86 6.71 13.51
N ASP A 165 -16.06 6.29 13.93
CA ASP A 165 -16.76 6.88 15.09
C ASP A 165 -15.95 6.72 16.40
N MET A 166 -14.98 5.79 16.43
CA MET A 166 -14.10 5.55 17.58
C MET A 166 -12.88 6.49 17.63
N ASP A 167 -12.31 6.86 16.47
CA ASP A 167 -11.01 7.55 16.40
C ASP A 167 -11.10 8.99 15.85
N ASP A 168 -12.12 9.30 15.06
CA ASP A 168 -12.22 10.55 14.27
C ASP A 168 -13.35 11.49 14.75
N ARG A 169 -13.85 11.34 15.98
CA ARG A 169 -15.04 12.08 16.46
C ARG A 169 -14.89 13.60 16.34
N ILE A 170 -15.69 14.24 15.49
CA ILE A 170 -15.71 15.71 15.34
C ILE A 170 -16.90 16.30 16.12
N THR A 171 -16.58 17.07 17.16
CA THR A 171 -17.58 17.71 18.02
C THR A 171 -17.94 19.10 17.52
N ILE A 172 -19.22 19.35 17.33
CA ILE A 172 -19.80 20.64 16.95
C ILE A 172 -20.40 21.32 18.17
N MET A 173 -20.07 22.60 18.37
CA MET A 173 -20.58 23.43 19.46
C MET A 173 -21.57 24.47 18.91
N ASP A 174 -22.77 24.50 19.49
CA ASP A 174 -23.78 25.50 19.17
C ASP A 174 -23.50 26.86 19.84
N LYS A 175 -24.30 27.87 19.49
CA LYS A 175 -24.22 29.22 20.08
C LYS A 175 -24.55 29.28 21.58
N HIS A 176 -25.15 28.24 22.14
CA HIS A 176 -25.51 28.12 23.56
C HIS A 176 -24.48 27.33 24.37
N GLY A 177 -23.42 26.82 23.73
CA GLY A 177 -22.38 26.02 24.35
C GLY A 177 -22.71 24.54 24.46
N ASN A 178 -23.83 24.07 23.89
CA ASN A 178 -24.13 22.65 23.80
C ASN A 178 -23.29 22.01 22.71
N THR A 179 -22.92 20.75 22.90
CA THR A 179 -22.13 19.98 21.94
C THR A 179 -22.91 18.81 21.37
N ARG A 180 -22.67 18.53 20.09
CA ARG A 180 -23.22 17.37 19.37
C ARG A 180 -22.20 16.84 18.37
N ASP A 181 -22.36 15.60 17.96
CA ASP A 181 -21.49 15.01 16.94
C ASP A 181 -21.79 15.59 15.55
N ILE A 182 -20.80 15.67 14.66
CA ILE A 182 -21.04 16.04 13.26
C ILE A 182 -22.05 15.10 12.58
N ALA A 183 -22.12 13.82 12.99
CA ALA A 183 -23.10 12.84 12.52
C ALA A 183 -24.54 13.25 12.81
N GLU A 184 -24.75 13.94 13.94
CA GLU A 184 -26.07 14.41 14.40
C GLU A 184 -26.34 15.84 13.94
N ALA A 185 -25.29 16.62 13.64
CA ALA A 185 -25.38 18.02 13.27
C ALA A 185 -25.52 18.27 11.76
N SER A 186 -25.14 17.31 10.91
CA SER A 186 -25.18 17.43 9.45
C SER A 186 -26.41 16.74 8.84
N ASP A 187 -27.16 17.48 8.02
CA ASP A 187 -28.31 16.95 7.29
C ASP A 187 -27.91 16.16 6.02
N ILE A 188 -26.70 16.40 5.49
CA ILE A 188 -26.23 15.86 4.20
C ILE A 188 -25.40 14.59 4.40
N LEU A 189 -24.66 14.50 5.50
CA LEU A 189 -23.76 13.40 5.75
C LEU A 189 -24.47 12.23 6.43
N ASN A 190 -24.81 11.23 5.63
CA ASN A 190 -25.03 9.91 6.19
C ASN A 190 -23.64 9.32 6.53
N ILE A 191 -23.10 9.67 7.71
CA ILE A 191 -21.75 9.29 8.15
C ILE A 191 -21.53 7.78 8.13
N SER A 192 -22.59 6.98 8.25
CA SER A 192 -22.58 5.53 8.02
C SER A 192 -21.98 5.09 6.67
N VAL A 193 -21.95 5.98 5.66
CA VAL A 193 -21.33 5.74 4.35
C VAL A 193 -19.86 6.18 4.32
N LEU A 194 -19.49 7.15 5.15
CA LEU A 194 -18.09 7.61 5.34
C LEU A 194 -17.30 6.70 6.28
N SER A 195 -17.97 6.06 7.24
CA SER A 195 -17.37 5.20 8.27
C SER A 195 -17.19 3.74 7.84
N LYS A 196 -17.73 3.34 6.68
CA LYS A 196 -17.53 2.00 6.15
C LYS A 196 -16.09 1.81 5.69
N THR A 197 -15.39 0.89 6.34
CA THR A 197 -14.10 0.38 5.85
C THR A 197 -14.26 -0.11 4.42
N VAL A 198 -13.55 0.54 3.50
CA VAL A 198 -13.49 0.10 2.11
C VAL A 198 -12.36 -0.90 2.03
N ARG A 199 -12.71 -2.19 2.07
CA ARG A 199 -11.79 -3.27 1.74
C ARG A 199 -11.88 -3.53 0.24
N LYS A 200 -10.74 -3.49 -0.43
CA LYS A 200 -10.58 -3.97 -1.80
C LYS A 200 -9.60 -5.12 -1.78
N TYR A 201 -9.87 -6.13 -2.57
CA TYR A 201 -8.94 -7.20 -2.85
C TYR A 201 -8.18 -6.85 -4.12
N PHE A 202 -6.91 -7.19 -4.16
CA PHE A 202 -6.06 -6.96 -5.32
C PHE A 202 -5.41 -8.25 -5.78
N LEU A 203 -5.20 -8.34 -7.09
CA LEU A 203 -4.41 -9.39 -7.73
C LEU A 203 -3.34 -8.73 -8.58
N CYS A 204 -2.10 -8.85 -8.15
CA CYS A 204 -0.91 -8.23 -8.74
C CYS A 204 -0.07 -9.28 -9.47
N TYR A 205 0.28 -9.02 -10.73
CA TYR A 205 1.05 -9.95 -11.56
C TYR A 205 1.80 -9.24 -12.70
N PRO A 206 2.83 -9.87 -13.30
CA PRO A 206 3.58 -9.27 -14.39
C PRO A 206 2.70 -8.86 -15.57
N ARG A 207 2.92 -7.65 -16.10
CA ARG A 207 2.02 -7.00 -17.07
C ARG A 207 1.81 -7.77 -18.38
N PHE A 208 2.79 -8.53 -18.84
CA PHE A 208 2.70 -9.33 -20.07
C PHE A 208 1.59 -10.41 -20.03
N ILE A 209 1.08 -10.76 -18.84
CA ILE A 209 -0.06 -11.67 -18.71
C ILE A 209 -1.35 -11.01 -19.22
N LYS A 210 -1.56 -9.73 -18.90
CA LYS A 210 -2.75 -8.98 -19.31
C LYS A 210 -2.77 -8.69 -20.81
N GLU A 211 -1.61 -8.53 -21.42
CA GLU A 211 -1.48 -8.22 -22.85
C GLU A 211 -1.77 -9.44 -23.76
N LYS A 212 -2.00 -10.61 -23.17
CA LYS A 212 -2.38 -11.87 -23.86
C LYS A 212 -3.86 -12.23 -23.73
N GLU A 213 -4.67 -11.40 -23.05
CA GLU A 213 -6.14 -11.47 -23.04
C GLU A 213 -6.72 -10.55 -24.11
#